data_AF-A0A5N5RFX8-F1
#
_entry.id   AF-A0A5N5RFX8-F1
#
_cell.length_a   1.000
_cell.length_b   1.000
_cell.length_c   1.000
_cell.angle_alpha   90.00
_cell.angle_beta   90.00
_cell.angle_gamma   90.00
#
_symmetry.space_group_name_H-M   'P 1'
#
loop_
_entity.id
_entity.type
_entity.pdbx_description
1 polymer ?
#
loop_
_entity_poly.entity_id
_entity_poly.type
_entity_poly.pdbx_seq_one_letter_code
_entity_poly.pdbx_strand_id
1 'polypeptide(L)'
;MTGKTTRTMETETADGRERGLDAAGPREVSVDGVTIRVDPKAFDDWEVTESLYALQNDPKGGALEVVPLMRRLLADDYERVKDALRDPHTGRIPVEAMAGFLDRMLRAMAPNS
;
A
#
# COMPACT_ATOMS: atom_id res chain seq x y z
N MET A 1 -22.44 53.94 -22.23
CA MET A 1 -21.80 53.86 -20.89
C MET A 1 -22.47 52.70 -20.16
N THR A 2 -22.17 51.44 -20.45
CA THR A 2 -20.97 50.67 -20.07
C THR A 2 -20.82 50.53 -18.56
N GLY A 3 -21.59 49.63 -17.95
CA GLY A 3 -21.30 49.05 -16.64
C GLY A 3 -20.62 47.70 -16.85
N LYS A 4 -19.28 47.66 -16.80
CA LYS A 4 -18.52 46.40 -16.73
C LYS A 4 -18.68 45.84 -15.32
N THR A 5 -19.42 44.75 -15.17
CA THR A 5 -19.35 43.91 -13.96
C THR A 5 -18.03 43.15 -14.01
N THR A 6 -17.02 43.67 -13.33
CA THR A 6 -15.79 42.95 -13.00
C THR A 6 -16.16 41.84 -12.03
N ARG A 7 -16.27 40.60 -12.51
CA ARG A 7 -16.31 39.42 -11.65
C ARG A 7 -14.87 39.01 -11.38
N THR A 8 -14.45 39.23 -10.14
CA THR A 8 -13.20 38.72 -9.55
C THR A 8 -13.07 37.24 -9.86
N MET A 9 -12.00 36.86 -10.55
CA MET A 9 -11.53 35.47 -10.55
C MET A 9 -10.85 35.26 -9.19
N GLU A 10 -11.65 34.90 -8.20
CA GLU A 10 -11.12 34.32 -6.98
C GLU A 10 -10.49 32.99 -7.38
N THR A 11 -9.22 32.85 -7.04
CA THR A 11 -8.43 31.64 -7.21
C THR A 11 -9.14 30.49 -6.53
N GLU A 12 -9.78 29.64 -7.32
CA GLU A 12 -10.25 28.33 -6.90
C GLU A 12 -8.99 27.52 -6.55
N THR A 13 -8.65 27.52 -5.27
CA THR A 13 -7.57 26.74 -4.69
C THR A 13 -7.71 25.30 -5.13
N ALA A 14 -6.72 24.84 -5.89
CA ALA A 14 -6.45 23.43 -6.15
C ALA A 14 -6.06 22.73 -4.83
N ASP A 15 -7.01 22.58 -3.90
CA ASP A 15 -6.80 21.89 -2.61
C ASP A 15 -7.73 20.66 -2.44
N GLY A 16 -8.37 20.24 -3.53
CA GLY A 16 -9.36 19.16 -3.53
C GLY A 16 -8.89 17.83 -4.10
N ARG A 17 -7.78 17.77 -4.83
CA ARG A 17 -7.39 16.59 -5.62
C ARG A 17 -6.10 15.88 -5.21
N GLU A 18 -5.35 16.40 -4.24
CA GLU A 18 -4.09 15.81 -3.75
C GLU A 18 -4.22 15.15 -2.36
N ARG A 19 -5.45 14.82 -1.93
CA ARG A 19 -5.63 13.92 -0.77
C ARG A 19 -5.58 12.46 -1.20
N GLY A 20 -4.72 12.16 -2.17
CA GLY A 20 -4.27 10.81 -2.46
C GLY A 20 -3.32 10.35 -1.36
N LEU A 21 -2.94 9.08 -1.38
CA LEU A 21 -2.01 8.43 -0.43
C LEU A 21 -0.71 9.24 -0.19
N ASP A 22 -0.37 10.09 -1.15
CA ASP A 22 0.70 11.08 -1.32
C ASP A 22 0.87 12.10 -0.17
N ALA A 23 -0.20 12.53 0.50
CA ALA A 23 -0.13 13.55 1.56
C ALA A 23 0.11 13.00 2.98
N ALA A 24 0.02 11.69 3.19
CA ALA A 24 0.17 11.09 4.52
C ALA A 24 1.55 10.46 4.68
N GLY A 25 2.27 10.83 5.73
CA GLY A 25 3.49 10.12 6.12
C GLY A 25 3.22 8.65 6.50
N PRO A 26 4.28 7.88 6.83
CA PRO A 26 4.13 6.48 7.20
C PRO A 26 3.07 6.26 8.30
N ARG A 27 2.25 5.23 8.10
CA ARG A 27 1.11 4.91 8.96
C ARG A 27 1.37 3.62 9.72
N GLU A 28 0.96 3.58 10.99
CA GLU A 28 0.95 2.34 11.75
C GLU A 28 -0.34 1.57 11.45
N VAL A 29 -0.19 0.30 11.10
CA VAL A 29 -1.30 -0.61 10.79
C VAL A 29 -1.12 -1.87 11.63
N SER A 30 -2.17 -2.30 12.31
CA SER A 30 -2.16 -3.58 13.03
C SER A 30 -2.83 -4.65 12.19
N VAL A 31 -2.07 -5.66 11.77
CA VAL A 31 -2.54 -6.80 10.97
C VAL A 31 -2.15 -8.07 11.72
N ASP A 32 -3.12 -8.93 12.02
CA ASP A 32 -2.92 -10.22 12.72
C ASP A 32 -2.14 -10.10 14.05
N GLY A 33 -2.36 -9.00 14.79
CA GLY A 33 -1.66 -8.74 16.05
C GLY A 33 -0.22 -8.21 15.89
N VAL A 34 0.23 -7.98 14.65
CA VAL A 34 1.50 -7.32 14.34
C VAL A 34 1.22 -5.87 13.95
N THR A 35 1.72 -4.93 14.72
CA THR A 35 1.78 -3.53 14.31
C THR A 35 2.93 -3.37 13.33
N ILE A 36 2.69 -2.83 12.15
CA ILE A 36 3.67 -2.54 11.11
C ILE A 36 3.60 -1.09 10.69
N ARG A 37 4.71 -0.54 10.20
CA ARG A 37 4.79 0.82 9.66
C ARG A 37 4.80 0.75 8.13
N VAL A 38 3.71 1.19 7.52
CA VAL A 38 3.57 1.21 6.06
C VAL A 38 3.71 2.63 5.55
N ASP A 39 4.65 2.87 4.65
CA ASP A 39 4.73 4.14 3.92
C ASP A 39 3.77 4.09 2.71
N PRO A 40 2.72 4.93 2.67
CA PRO A 40 1.84 4.99 1.51
C PRO A 40 2.56 5.27 0.19
N LYS A 41 3.73 5.92 0.22
CA LYS A 41 4.54 6.20 -0.97
C LYS A 41 5.15 4.95 -1.59
N ALA A 42 5.24 3.84 -0.85
CA ALA A 42 5.67 2.57 -1.42
C ALA A 42 4.73 2.09 -2.54
N PHE A 43 3.46 2.55 -2.56
CA PHE A 43 2.52 2.24 -3.63
C PHE A 43 2.69 3.09 -4.89
N ASP A 44 3.49 4.16 -4.83
CA ASP A 44 3.89 4.99 -5.98
C ASP A 44 5.27 4.57 -6.53
N ASP A 45 5.80 3.44 -6.05
CA ASP A 45 7.06 2.87 -6.52
C ASP A 45 6.85 2.07 -7.81
N TRP A 46 7.70 2.31 -8.81
CA TRP A 46 7.62 1.63 -10.11
C TRP A 46 7.85 0.12 -9.98
N GLU A 47 8.79 -0.32 -9.14
CA GLU A 47 9.07 -1.75 -8.93
C GLU A 47 7.91 -2.45 -8.20
N VAL A 48 7.20 -1.74 -7.31
CA VAL A 48 5.94 -2.25 -6.73
C VAL A 48 4.88 -2.41 -7.82
N THR A 49 4.78 -1.46 -8.74
CA THR A 49 3.87 -1.54 -9.90
C THR A 49 4.20 -2.72 -10.81
N GLU A 50 5.48 -2.96 -11.09
CA GLU A 50 5.94 -4.11 -11.89
C GLU A 50 5.58 -5.45 -11.24
N SER A 51 5.82 -5.61 -9.92
CA SER A 51 5.45 -6.83 -9.20
C SER A 51 3.93 -7.03 -9.21
N LEU A 52 3.12 -5.98 -9.03
CA LEU A 52 1.65 -6.05 -9.13
C LEU A 52 1.18 -6.42 -10.54
N TYR A 53 1.85 -5.90 -11.58
CA TYR A 53 1.55 -6.23 -12.97
C TYR A 53 1.83 -7.72 -13.25
N ALA A 54 2.99 -8.22 -12.82
CA ALA A 54 3.38 -9.61 -13.02
C ALA A 54 2.43 -10.58 -12.30
N LEU A 55 2.06 -10.28 -11.05
CA LEU A 55 1.09 -11.08 -10.28
C LEU A 55 -0.28 -11.18 -10.97
N GLN A 56 -0.74 -10.11 -11.63
CA GLN A 56 -2.03 -10.10 -12.31
C GLN A 56 -2.00 -10.74 -13.71
N ASN A 57 -0.92 -10.53 -14.47
CA ASN A 57 -0.86 -10.93 -15.88
C ASN A 57 -0.24 -12.31 -16.11
N ASP A 58 0.54 -12.82 -15.17
CA ASP A 58 1.04 -14.20 -15.20
C ASP A 58 0.84 -14.88 -13.84
N PRO A 59 -0.36 -15.42 -13.55
CA PRO A 59 -0.64 -16.05 -12.26
C PRO A 59 0.23 -17.27 -11.94
N LYS A 60 0.88 -17.88 -12.95
CA LYS A 60 1.72 -19.08 -12.75
C LYS A 60 3.21 -18.74 -12.64
N GLY A 61 3.72 -17.85 -13.49
CA GLY A 61 5.12 -17.42 -13.45
C GLY A 61 5.37 -16.21 -12.53
N GLY A 62 4.41 -15.30 -12.43
CA GLY A 62 4.46 -14.10 -11.59
C GLY A 62 4.19 -14.34 -10.11
N ALA A 63 3.77 -15.55 -9.70
CA ALA A 63 3.45 -15.85 -8.30
C ALA A 63 4.60 -15.55 -7.32
N LEU A 64 5.86 -15.67 -7.77
CA LEU A 64 7.03 -15.39 -6.94
C LEU A 64 7.30 -13.90 -6.73
N GLU A 65 6.69 -13.01 -7.51
CA GLU A 65 6.79 -11.55 -7.35
C GLU A 65 6.14 -11.05 -6.05
N VAL A 66 5.34 -11.90 -5.38
CA VAL A 66 4.86 -11.61 -4.03
C VAL A 66 6.00 -11.41 -3.03
N VAL A 67 7.15 -12.08 -3.22
CA VAL A 67 8.30 -11.98 -2.31
C VAL A 67 8.98 -10.61 -2.39
N PRO A 68 9.44 -10.13 -3.58
CA PRO A 68 10.01 -8.80 -3.70
C PRO A 68 8.99 -7.70 -3.39
N LEU A 69 7.70 -7.88 -3.72
CA LEU A 69 6.63 -6.98 -3.30
C LEU A 69 6.56 -6.83 -1.76
N MET A 70 6.47 -7.94 -1.04
CA MET A 70 6.37 -7.91 0.43
C MET A 70 7.60 -7.33 1.10
N ARG A 71 8.80 -7.56 0.55
CA ARG A 71 10.04 -6.95 1.06
C ARG A 71 10.00 -5.42 0.95
N ARG A 72 9.51 -4.89 -0.18
CA ARG A 72 9.39 -3.43 -0.39
C ARG A 72 8.33 -2.81 0.52
N LEU A 73 7.16 -3.43 0.61
CA LEU A 73 6.04 -2.90 1.41
C LEU A 73 6.31 -2.93 2.92
N LEU A 74 6.97 -3.97 3.41
CA LEU A 74 7.22 -4.15 4.84
C LEU A 74 8.55 -3.56 5.30
N ALA A 75 9.51 -3.39 4.40
CA ALA A 75 10.83 -2.86 4.70
C ALA A 75 11.43 -3.49 5.99
N ASP A 76 11.67 -2.67 7.01
CA ASP A 76 12.25 -3.09 8.29
C ASP A 76 11.38 -4.09 9.06
N ASP A 77 10.07 -4.14 8.81
CA ASP A 77 9.12 -5.02 9.49
C ASP A 77 9.02 -6.41 8.87
N TYR A 78 9.68 -6.66 7.73
CA TYR A 78 9.55 -7.91 6.97
C TYR A 78 9.88 -9.16 7.79
N GLU A 79 10.97 -9.16 8.56
CA GLU A 79 11.33 -10.30 9.41
C GLU A 79 10.38 -10.46 10.61
N ARG A 80 9.93 -9.35 11.21
CA ARG A 80 8.94 -9.38 12.31
C ARG A 80 7.63 -10.02 11.87
N VAL A 81 7.14 -9.66 10.68
CA VAL A 81 5.94 -10.27 10.09
C VAL A 81 6.16 -11.76 9.80
N LYS A 82 7.31 -12.13 9.23
CA LYS A 82 7.66 -13.54 8.99
C LYS A 82 7.66 -14.36 10.26
N ASP A 83 8.18 -13.83 11.36
CA ASP A 83 8.20 -14.52 12.64
C ASP A 83 6.80 -14.67 13.24
N ALA A 84 5.96 -13.64 13.11
CA ALA A 84 4.57 -13.70 13.57
C ALA A 84 3.70 -14.69 12.78
N LEU A 85 3.94 -14.83 11.47
CA LEU A 85 3.20 -15.74 10.60
C LEU A 85 3.78 -17.16 10.58
N ARG A 86 4.90 -17.40 11.27
CA ARG A 86 5.55 -18.70 11.31
C ARG A 86 4.74 -19.65 12.19
N ASP A 87 4.33 -20.76 11.60
CA ASP A 87 3.65 -21.82 12.34
C ASP A 87 4.61 -22.38 13.42
N PRO A 88 4.21 -22.37 14.71
CA PRO A 88 5.09 -22.76 15.82
C PRO A 88 5.35 -24.26 15.90
N HIS A 89 4.52 -25.09 15.24
CA HIS A 89 4.66 -26.54 15.25
C HIS A 89 5.57 -27.03 14.12
N THR A 90 5.53 -26.37 12.96
CA THR A 90 6.28 -26.77 11.75
C THR A 90 7.47 -25.89 11.46
N GLY A 91 7.53 -24.68 12.02
CA GLY A 91 8.55 -23.67 11.75
C GLY A 91 8.46 -23.03 10.35
N ARG A 92 7.42 -23.37 9.57
CA ARG A 92 7.22 -22.88 8.20
C ARG A 92 6.25 -21.70 8.20
N ILE A 93 6.31 -20.88 7.15
CA ILE A 93 5.31 -19.85 6.89
C ILE A 93 4.40 -20.39 5.78
N PRO A 94 3.13 -20.70 6.06
CA PRO A 94 2.19 -21.08 5.01
C PRO A 94 2.03 -19.96 3.98
N VAL A 95 1.98 -20.31 2.70
CA VAL A 95 1.81 -19.32 1.62
C VAL A 95 0.50 -18.55 1.82
N GLU A 96 -0.54 -19.24 2.25
CA GLU A 96 -1.86 -18.70 2.53
C GLU A 96 -1.85 -17.70 3.68
N ALA A 97 -1.00 -17.89 4.70
CA ALA A 97 -0.86 -16.97 5.81
C ALA A 97 -0.24 -15.64 5.34
N MET A 98 0.83 -15.71 4.54
CA MET A 98 1.47 -14.54 3.95
C MET A 98 0.55 -13.81 2.96
N ALA A 99 -0.15 -14.55 2.08
CA ALA A 99 -1.08 -13.98 1.13
C ALA A 99 -2.28 -13.30 1.84
N GLY A 100 -2.82 -13.93 2.88
CA GLY A 100 -3.89 -13.35 3.69
C GLY A 100 -3.47 -12.10 4.44
N PHE A 101 -2.23 -12.08 4.97
CA PHE A 101 -1.67 -10.89 5.60
C PHE A 101 -1.56 -9.72 4.61
N LEU A 102 -1.05 -9.97 3.39
CA LEU A 102 -0.98 -8.97 2.34
C LEU A 102 -2.37 -8.39 2.00
N ASP A 103 -3.39 -9.23 1.81
CA ASP A 103 -4.76 -8.76 1.54
C ASP A 103 -5.29 -7.87 2.67
N ARG A 104 -5.13 -8.27 3.94
CA ARG A 104 -5.56 -7.47 5.09
C ARG A 104 -4.81 -6.15 5.22
N MET A 105 -3.50 -6.16 4.98
CA MET A 105 -2.68 -4.95 4.97
C MET A 105 -3.15 -3.98 3.87
N LEU A 106 -3.35 -4.46 2.64
CA LEU A 106 -3.82 -3.62 1.54
C LEU A 106 -5.20 -3.00 1.84
N ARG A 107 -6.12 -3.78 2.42
CA ARG A 107 -7.43 -3.27 2.85
C ARG A 107 -7.33 -2.19 3.91
N ALA A 108 -6.42 -2.35 4.88
CA ALA A 108 -6.21 -1.35 5.92
C ALA A 108 -5.54 -0.06 5.39
N MET A 109 -4.82 -0.15 4.26
CA MET A 109 -4.19 0.99 3.61
C MET A 109 -5.09 1.70 2.60
N ALA A 110 -6.10 1.01 2.06
CA ALA A 110 -7.03 1.59 1.10
C ALA A 110 -7.68 2.85 1.70
N PRO A 111 -7.65 4.00 1.00
CA PRO A 111 -8.43 5.17 1.43
C PRO A 111 -9.89 4.74 1.50
N ASN A 112 -10.52 4.94 2.65
CA ASN A 112 -11.88 4.46 2.95
C ASN A 112 -12.84 4.68 1.77
N SER A 113 -13.65 3.66 1.44
CA SER A 113 -14.80 3.77 0.54
C SER A 113 -15.83 4.80 1.04
#